data_AF-A0A251ZB77-F1
#
_entry.id   AF-A0A251ZB77-F1
#
_cell.length_a   1.000
_cell.length_b   1.000
_cell.length_c   1.000
_cell.angle_alpha   90.00
_cell.angle_beta   90.00
_cell.angle_gamma   90.00
#
_symmetry.space_group_name_H-M   'P 1'
#
loop_
_entity.id
_entity.type
_entity.pdbx_description
1 polymer ?
#
loop_
_entity_poly.entity_id
_entity_poly.type
_entity_poly.pdbx_seq_one_letter_code
_entity_poly.pdbx_strand_id
1 'polypeptide(L)'
;MELRRAQVAQRKAQRQKHKLELLQGSLSAKRVERQAPWLAGLHRIADGGLVATGVAAVVLTGLTLHWQNSWGNDFRDLHAAQELQHRVQETISSLEQFHLLKARQPGALVATRSEDLLFVPKPPSASQAIDQIHRPLRFSLMASGY
;
A
#
# COMPACT_ATOMS: atom_id res chain seq x y z
N MET A 1 -16.37 -20.88 82.29
CA MET A 1 -15.52 -21.68 81.37
C MET A 1 -15.15 -20.92 80.08
N GLU A 2 -16.01 -20.01 79.59
CA GLU A 2 -15.81 -19.17 78.39
C GLU A 2 -14.48 -18.39 78.36
N LEU A 3 -14.11 -17.73 79.46
CA LEU A 3 -12.89 -16.90 79.54
C LEU A 3 -11.59 -17.69 79.30
N ARG A 4 -11.55 -18.98 79.69
CA ARG A 4 -10.37 -19.83 79.43
C ARG A 4 -10.26 -20.24 77.96
N ARG A 5 -11.39 -20.37 77.24
CA ARG A 5 -11.40 -20.71 75.82
C ARG A 5 -10.89 -19.54 74.96
N ALA A 6 -11.30 -18.32 75.29
CA ALA A 6 -10.83 -17.10 74.62
C ALA A 6 -9.31 -16.90 74.77
N GLN A 7 -8.77 -17.12 75.98
CA GLN A 7 -7.32 -17.04 76.23
C GLN A 7 -6.52 -18.10 75.45
N VAL A 8 -7.04 -19.32 75.34
CA VAL A 8 -6.39 -20.38 74.56
C VAL A 8 -6.44 -20.08 73.06
N ALA A 9 -7.54 -19.52 72.56
CA ALA A 9 -7.66 -19.10 71.16
C ALA A 9 -6.68 -17.96 70.82
N GLN A 10 -6.54 -16.96 71.69
CA GLN A 10 -5.57 -15.87 71.52
C GLN A 10 -4.13 -16.36 71.51
N ARG A 11 -3.75 -17.28 72.42
CA ARG A 11 -2.40 -17.87 72.45
C ARG A 11 -2.09 -18.68 71.19
N LYS A 12 -3.08 -19.38 70.63
CA LYS A 12 -2.92 -20.11 69.36
C LYS A 12 -2.75 -19.16 68.18
N ALA A 13 -3.57 -18.11 68.09
CA ALA A 13 -3.46 -17.10 67.04
C ALA A 13 -2.11 -16.36 67.11
N GLN A 14 -1.63 -16.03 68.30
CA GLN A 14 -0.33 -15.36 68.48
C GLN A 14 0.84 -16.28 68.11
N ARG A 15 0.77 -17.58 68.43
CA ARG A 15 1.77 -18.57 67.97
C ARG A 15 1.74 -18.77 66.46
N GLN A 16 0.57 -18.73 65.83
CA GLN A 16 0.46 -18.80 64.38
C GLN A 16 1.09 -17.56 63.73
N LYS A 17 0.76 -16.35 64.19
CA LYS A 17 1.40 -15.11 63.71
C LYS A 17 2.92 -15.17 63.81
N HIS A 18 3.45 -15.63 64.94
CA HIS A 18 4.90 -15.77 65.13
C HIS A 18 5.52 -16.81 64.17
N LYS A 19 4.83 -17.92 63.90
CA LYS A 19 5.28 -18.91 62.89
C LYS A 19 5.27 -18.33 61.47
N LEU A 20 4.27 -17.54 61.12
CA LEU A 20 4.21 -16.87 59.82
C LEU A 20 5.31 -15.80 59.70
N GLU A 21 5.59 -15.03 60.75
CA GLU A 21 6.72 -14.08 60.77
C GLU A 21 8.07 -14.77 60.61
N LEU A 22 8.25 -15.96 61.18
CA LEU A 22 9.48 -16.74 61.03
C LEU A 22 9.64 -17.29 59.60
N LEU A 23 8.56 -17.76 58.97
CA LEU A 23 8.57 -18.21 57.57
C LEU A 23 8.74 -17.04 56.59
N GLN A 24 8.10 -15.91 56.88
CA GLN A 24 8.25 -14.68 56.12
C GLN A 24 9.63 -14.06 56.33
N GLY A 25 10.26 -14.28 57.48
CA GLY A 25 11.65 -13.93 57.78
C GLY A 25 12.66 -14.86 57.09
N SER A 26 12.39 -16.16 57.00
CA SER A 26 13.27 -17.12 56.32
C SER A 26 13.14 -17.07 54.80
N LEU A 27 11.97 -16.70 54.27
CA LEU A 27 11.71 -16.42 52.85
C LEU A 27 11.75 -14.93 52.52
N SER A 28 12.22 -14.09 53.45
CA SER A 28 12.30 -12.65 53.20
C SER A 28 13.25 -12.42 52.05
N ALA A 29 12.70 -11.92 50.92
CA ALA A 29 13.42 -11.62 49.68
C ALA A 29 14.73 -10.84 49.92
N LYS A 30 14.79 -10.06 51.00
CA LYS A 30 15.94 -9.26 51.44
C LYS A 30 17.15 -10.09 51.90
N ARG A 31 16.97 -11.33 52.38
CA ARG A 31 18.07 -12.25 52.76
C ARG A 31 18.56 -13.05 51.56
N VAL A 32 17.67 -13.41 50.65
CA VAL A 32 18.00 -14.05 49.36
C VAL A 32 18.83 -13.11 48.48
N GLU A 33 18.51 -11.81 48.44
CA GLU A 33 19.34 -10.80 47.77
C GLU A 33 20.79 -10.71 48.30
N ARG A 34 20.99 -11.00 49.59
CA ARG A 34 22.34 -10.99 50.20
C ARG A 34 23.06 -12.33 50.06
N GLN A 35 22.33 -13.44 49.95
CA GLN A 35 22.88 -14.79 50.00
C GLN A 35 23.15 -15.36 48.60
N ALA A 36 22.50 -14.84 47.56
CA ALA A 36 22.74 -15.29 46.18
C ALA A 36 22.75 -14.13 45.17
N PRO A 37 23.68 -13.15 45.31
CA PRO A 37 23.83 -12.06 44.33
C PRO A 37 24.09 -12.57 42.91
N TRP A 38 24.69 -13.76 42.79
CA TRP A 38 24.95 -14.42 41.51
C TRP A 38 23.67 -14.89 40.81
N LEU A 39 22.66 -15.35 41.56
CA LEU A 39 21.38 -15.81 41.02
C LEU A 39 20.55 -14.63 40.48
N ALA A 40 20.58 -13.49 41.19
CA ALA A 40 19.98 -12.25 40.72
C ALA A 40 20.69 -11.70 39.47
N GLY A 41 22.02 -11.81 39.40
CA GLY A 41 22.80 -11.46 38.20
C GLY A 41 22.46 -12.36 37.01
N LEU A 42 22.41 -13.68 37.23
CA LEU A 42 22.12 -14.66 36.18
C LEU A 42 20.70 -14.50 35.62
N HIS A 43 19.71 -14.25 36.48
CA HIS A 43 18.33 -14.02 36.06
C HIS A 43 18.20 -12.75 35.21
N ARG A 44 18.87 -11.65 35.60
CA ARG A 44 18.89 -10.41 34.81
C ARG A 44 19.57 -10.59 33.44
N ILE A 45 20.63 -11.37 33.37
CA ILE A 45 21.30 -11.69 32.10
C ILE A 45 20.39 -12.55 31.23
N ALA A 46 19.74 -13.56 31.80
CA ALA A 46 18.82 -14.45 31.09
C ALA A 46 17.59 -13.67 30.55
N ASP A 47 16.98 -12.84 31.40
CA ASP A 47 15.84 -12.00 31.00
C ASP A 47 16.27 -10.97 29.95
N GLY A 48 17.43 -10.35 30.13
CA GLY A 48 18.00 -9.44 29.14
C GLY A 48 18.29 -10.12 27.81
N GLY A 49 18.80 -11.35 27.83
CA GLY A 49 19.03 -12.18 26.66
C GLY A 49 17.73 -12.50 25.91
N LEU A 50 16.69 -12.92 26.63
CA LEU A 50 15.37 -13.19 26.04
C LEU A 50 14.77 -11.95 25.39
N VAL A 51 14.84 -10.79 26.06
CA VAL A 51 14.37 -9.53 25.50
C VAL A 51 15.19 -9.14 24.27
N ALA A 52 16.53 -9.21 24.35
CA ALA A 52 17.41 -8.87 23.23
C ALA A 52 17.16 -9.77 22.02
N THR A 53 17.04 -11.09 22.20
CA THR A 53 16.71 -12.03 21.12
C THR A 53 15.31 -11.77 20.57
N GLY A 54 14.33 -11.47 21.41
CA GLY A 54 12.98 -11.10 20.97
C GLY A 54 12.98 -9.85 20.10
N VAL A 55 13.68 -8.79 20.53
CA VAL A 55 13.84 -7.56 19.74
C VAL A 55 14.58 -7.85 18.43
N ALA A 56 15.67 -8.61 18.48
CA ALA A 56 16.42 -9.00 17.27
C ALA A 56 15.56 -9.79 16.28
N ALA A 57 14.72 -10.71 16.76
CA ALA A 57 13.79 -11.45 15.93
C ALA A 57 12.77 -10.52 15.27
N VAL A 58 12.16 -9.60 16.03
CA VAL A 58 11.21 -8.61 15.49
C VAL A 58 11.87 -7.71 14.45
N VAL A 59 13.09 -7.23 14.72
CA VAL A 59 13.85 -6.40 13.78
C VAL A 59 14.15 -7.18 12.50
N LEU A 60 14.63 -8.42 12.60
CA LEU A 60 14.95 -9.24 11.45
C LEU A 60 13.70 -9.59 10.64
N THR A 61 12.60 -9.93 11.31
CA THR A 61 11.30 -10.17 10.66
C THR A 61 10.80 -8.92 9.94
N GLY A 62 10.83 -7.76 10.60
CA GLY A 62 10.44 -6.48 10.01
C GLY A 62 11.29 -6.11 8.79
N LEU A 63 12.62 -6.27 8.90
CA LEU A 63 13.54 -6.04 7.79
C LEU A 63 13.28 -7.00 6.62
N THR A 64 13.03 -8.27 6.92
CA THR A 64 12.73 -9.29 5.91
C THR A 64 11.43 -8.95 5.18
N LEU A 65 10.37 -8.60 5.91
CA LEU A 65 9.10 -8.18 5.31
C LEU A 65 9.26 -6.89 4.49
N HIS A 66 10.02 -5.92 4.99
CA HIS A 66 10.28 -4.66 4.28
C HIS A 66 10.98 -4.93 2.94
N TRP A 67 12.00 -5.77 2.94
CA TRP A 67 12.73 -6.13 1.73
C TRP A 67 11.87 -6.95 0.76
N GLN A 68 11.12 -7.94 1.25
CA GLN A 68 10.16 -8.68 0.41
C GLN A 68 9.13 -7.76 -0.24
N ASN A 69 8.61 -6.77 0.50
CA ASN A 69 7.66 -5.80 -0.02
C ASN A 69 8.28 -4.86 -1.06
N SER A 70 9.52 -4.40 -0.84
CA SER A 70 10.25 -3.59 -1.82
C SER A 70 10.44 -4.36 -3.12
N TRP A 71 10.94 -5.60 -3.04
CA TRP A 71 11.13 -6.45 -4.21
C TRP A 71 9.83 -6.73 -4.97
N GLY A 72 8.73 -6.93 -4.25
CA GLY A 72 7.43 -7.13 -4.89
C GLY A 72 6.99 -5.92 -5.72
N ASN A 73 7.26 -4.70 -5.24
CA ASN A 73 6.96 -3.49 -5.99
C ASN A 73 7.89 -3.30 -7.19
N ASP A 74 9.20 -3.43 -6.99
CA ASP A 74 10.20 -3.29 -8.05
C ASP A 74 9.95 -4.30 -9.18
N PHE A 75 9.55 -5.53 -8.82
CA PHE A 75 9.19 -6.57 -9.77
C PHE A 75 7.90 -6.25 -10.55
N ARG A 76 6.87 -5.71 -9.88
CA ARG A 76 5.63 -5.27 -10.55
C ARG A 76 5.91 -4.15 -11.54
N ASP A 77 6.75 -3.20 -11.17
CA ASP A 77 7.12 -2.09 -12.05
C ASP A 77 7.92 -2.59 -13.27
N LEU A 78 8.86 -3.52 -13.06
CA LEU A 78 9.58 -4.17 -14.14
C LEU A 78 8.63 -4.92 -15.09
N HIS A 79 7.68 -5.67 -14.53
CA HIS A 79 6.69 -6.40 -15.32
C HIS A 79 5.79 -5.48 -16.13
N ALA A 80 5.33 -4.37 -15.55
CA ALA A 80 4.54 -3.36 -16.26
C ALA A 80 5.34 -2.73 -17.41
N ALA A 81 6.62 -2.44 -17.20
CA ALA A 81 7.51 -1.94 -18.25
C ALA A 81 7.72 -2.96 -19.37
N GLN A 82 7.88 -4.25 -19.04
CA GLN A 82 8.01 -5.32 -20.02
C GLN A 82 6.72 -5.53 -20.84
N GLU A 83 5.56 -5.49 -20.19
CA GLU A 83 4.27 -5.60 -20.87
C GLU A 83 4.06 -4.42 -21.84
N LEU A 84 4.37 -3.20 -21.39
CA LEU A 84 4.32 -2.00 -22.24
C LEU A 84 5.27 -2.13 -23.43
N GLN A 85 6.50 -2.61 -23.21
CA GLN A 85 7.45 -2.86 -24.29
C GLN A 85 6.90 -3.85 -25.32
N HIS A 86 6.27 -4.93 -24.86
CA HIS A 86 5.66 -5.91 -25.76
C HIS A 86 4.54 -5.29 -26.60
N ARG A 87 3.65 -4.52 -25.98
CA ARG A 87 2.57 -3.77 -26.66
C ARG A 87 3.09 -2.79 -27.70
N VAL A 88 4.17 -2.09 -27.38
CA VAL A 88 4.82 -1.16 -28.30
C VAL A 88 5.42 -1.91 -29.50
N GLN A 89 6.07 -3.05 -29.27
CA GLN A 89 6.59 -3.89 -30.35
C GLN A 89 5.47 -4.47 -31.24
N GLU A 90 4.36 -4.91 -30.66
CA GLU A 90 3.16 -5.33 -31.40
C GLU A 90 2.63 -4.19 -32.27
N THR A 91 2.57 -2.96 -31.72
CA THR A 91 2.09 -1.80 -32.46
C THR A 91 3.03 -1.42 -33.60
N ILE A 92 4.35 -1.45 -33.37
CA ILE A 92 5.36 -1.16 -34.41
C ILE A 92 5.28 -2.20 -35.52
N SER A 93 5.22 -3.49 -35.18
CA SER A 93 5.11 -4.56 -36.19
C SER A 93 3.81 -4.46 -36.99
N SER A 94 2.69 -4.11 -36.36
CA SER A 94 1.42 -3.83 -37.06
C SER A 94 1.54 -2.64 -38.02
N LEU A 95 2.21 -1.57 -37.58
CA LEU A 95 2.44 -0.37 -38.39
C LEU A 95 3.36 -0.67 -39.58
N GLU A 96 4.43 -1.42 -39.38
CA GLU A 96 5.33 -1.89 -40.43
C GLU A 96 4.57 -2.73 -41.45
N GLN A 97 3.76 -3.69 -40.99
CA GLN A 97 2.95 -4.51 -41.88
C GLN A 97 1.95 -3.67 -42.68
N PHE A 98 1.27 -2.71 -42.04
CA PHE A 98 0.36 -1.79 -42.74
C PHE A 98 1.09 -0.94 -43.78
N HIS A 99 2.26 -0.40 -43.44
CA HIS A 99 3.06 0.38 -44.37
C HIS A 99 3.55 -0.47 -45.55
N LEU A 100 4.01 -1.69 -45.28
CA LEU A 100 4.43 -2.63 -46.32
C LEU A 100 3.25 -3.07 -47.21
N LEU A 101 2.06 -3.29 -46.65
CA LEU A 101 0.85 -3.60 -47.43
C LEU A 101 0.43 -2.42 -48.31
N LYS A 102 0.48 -1.19 -47.79
CA LYS A 102 0.20 0.04 -48.54
C LYS A 102 1.24 0.28 -49.63
N ALA A 103 2.52 0.04 -49.35
CA ALA A 103 3.62 0.12 -50.32
C ALA A 103 3.53 -0.97 -51.40
N ARG A 104 3.00 -2.17 -51.05
CA ARG A 104 2.77 -3.29 -51.98
C ARG A 104 1.57 -3.09 -52.91
N GLN A 105 0.72 -2.08 -52.68
CA GLN A 105 -0.35 -1.64 -53.59
C GLN A 105 -0.07 -0.23 -54.16
N PRO A 106 0.99 -0.05 -54.99
CA PRO A 106 1.36 1.27 -55.51
C PRO A 106 0.38 1.85 -56.55
N GLY A 107 -0.70 1.14 -56.89
CA GLY A 107 -1.70 1.56 -57.87
C GLY A 107 -3.06 1.99 -57.31
N ALA A 108 -3.27 1.93 -55.99
CA ALA A 108 -4.56 2.25 -55.35
C ALA A 108 -4.66 3.71 -54.85
N LEU A 109 -3.58 4.48 -54.92
CA LEU A 109 -3.57 5.90 -54.60
C LEU A 109 -3.53 6.69 -55.91
N VAL A 110 -4.68 7.26 -56.29
CA VAL A 110 -4.74 8.30 -57.33
C VAL A 110 -3.89 9.47 -56.84
N ALA A 111 -3.01 9.99 -57.70
CA ALA A 111 -2.25 11.19 -57.43
C ALA A 111 -3.20 12.38 -57.29
N THR A 112 -3.67 12.64 -56.07
CA THR A 112 -4.44 13.86 -55.76
C THR A 112 -3.46 15.03 -55.82
N ARG A 113 -3.40 15.68 -56.98
CA ARG A 113 -2.63 16.91 -57.19
C ARG A 113 -3.23 18.00 -56.30
N SER A 114 -2.40 18.90 -55.78
CA SER A 114 -2.78 19.90 -54.76
C SER A 114 -3.95 20.81 -55.16
N GLU A 115 -4.26 20.87 -56.45
CA GLU A 115 -5.41 21.57 -57.04
C GLU A 115 -6.76 20.87 -56.78
N ASP A 116 -6.79 19.57 -56.51
CA ASP A 116 -7.99 18.79 -56.20
C ASP A 116 -8.42 18.90 -54.72
N LEU A 117 -7.60 19.57 -53.89
CA LEU A 117 -7.85 19.84 -52.47
C LEU A 117 -8.45 21.24 -52.21
N LEU A 118 -8.58 22.06 -53.24
CA LEU A 118 -9.27 23.35 -53.15
C LEU A 118 -10.74 23.17 -53.55
N PHE A 119 -11.60 22.94 -52.56
CA PHE A 119 -13.04 23.12 -52.76
C PHE A 119 -13.31 24.60 -52.99
N VAL A 120 -13.30 25.03 -54.25
CA VAL A 120 -13.87 26.31 -54.68
C VAL A 120 -15.36 26.08 -54.84
N PRO A 121 -16.22 26.55 -53.92
CA PRO A 121 -17.66 26.47 -54.12
C PRO A 121 -17.99 27.24 -55.42
N LYS A 122 -18.56 26.54 -56.39
CA LYS A 122 -19.05 27.13 -57.63
C LYS A 122 -19.98 28.30 -57.24
N PRO A 123 -19.71 29.54 -57.68
CA PRO A 123 -20.56 30.67 -57.31
C PRO A 123 -22.00 30.38 -57.79
N PRO A 124 -23.01 30.67 -56.95
CA PRO A 124 -24.39 30.39 -57.30
C PRO A 124 -24.74 31.14 -58.59
N SER A 125 -25.33 30.42 -59.55
CA SER A 125 -25.89 31.04 -60.76
C SER A 125 -26.84 32.16 -60.36
N ALA A 126 -26.78 33.31 -61.05
CA ALA A 126 -27.46 34.56 -60.69
C ALA A 126 -28.97 34.41 -60.34
N SER A 127 -29.64 33.37 -60.83
CA SER A 127 -31.03 33.06 -60.45
C SER A 127 -31.23 32.63 -59.00
N GLN A 128 -30.22 32.09 -58.31
CA GLN A 128 -30.31 31.68 -56.89
C GLN A 128 -29.95 32.82 -55.91
N ALA A 129 -29.26 33.86 -56.38
CA ALA A 129 -28.93 35.03 -55.55
C ALA A 129 -30.16 35.91 -55.30
N ILE A 130 -31.10 35.96 -56.25
CA ILE A 130 -32.34 36.74 -56.14
C ILE A 130 -33.29 36.14 -55.11
N ASP A 131 -33.28 34.81 -54.94
CA ASP A 131 -34.16 34.11 -53.99
C ASP A 131 -33.68 34.22 -52.53
N GLN A 132 -32.38 34.47 -52.30
CA GLN A 132 -31.82 34.66 -50.94
C GLN A 132 -32.15 36.02 -50.33
N ILE A 133 -32.42 37.06 -51.15
CA ILE A 133 -32.71 38.41 -50.67
C ILE A 133 -34.06 38.45 -49.91
N HIS A 134 -34.95 37.49 -50.17
CA HIS A 134 -36.28 37.44 -49.56
C HIS A 134 -36.41 36.56 -48.31
N ARG A 135 -35.30 36.03 -47.76
CA ARG A 135 -35.37 35.14 -46.58
C ARG A 135 -35.21 35.93 -45.28
N PRO A 136 -36.24 36.03 -44.41
CA PRO A 136 -36.08 36.65 -43.11
C PRO A 136 -35.12 35.80 -42.25
N LEU A 137 -34.07 36.44 -41.74
CA LEU A 137 -33.07 35.84 -40.84
C LEU A 137 -33.75 35.39 -39.55
N ARG A 138 -34.02 34.09 -39.46
CA ARG A 138 -34.56 33.46 -38.26
C ARG A 138 -33.40 33.05 -37.35
N PHE A 139 -33.04 33.92 -36.41
CA PHE A 139 -32.04 33.63 -35.39
C PHE A 139 -32.62 32.63 -34.38
N SER A 140 -32.19 31.38 -34.47
CA SER A 140 -32.46 30.37 -33.44
C SER A 140 -31.34 30.44 -32.40
N LEU A 141 -31.59 31.14 -31.29
CA LEU A 141 -30.76 31.07 -30.09
C LEU A 141 -30.93 29.68 -29.46
N MET A 142 -29.98 28.77 -29.70
CA MET A 142 -29.84 27.58 -28.85
C MET A 142 -29.15 28.00 -27.56
N ALA A 143 -29.93 28.07 -26.48
CA ALA A 143 -29.39 28.14 -25.12
C ALA A 143 -28.65 26.84 -24.82
N SER A 144 -27.31 26.89 -24.81
CA SER A 144 -26.48 25.83 -24.24
C SER A 144 -26.44 26.05 -22.72
N GLY A 145 -27.26 25.28 -21.99
CA GLY A 145 -27.14 25.17 -20.53
C GLY A 145 -25.88 24.38 -20.17
N TYR A 146 -25.17 24.89 -19.15
CA TYR A 146 -24.14 24.15 -18.42
C TYR A 146 -24.77 23.35 -17.28
#